data_AF-A0A4S0NJ24-F1
#
_entry.id   AF-A0A4S0NJ24-F1
#
_cell.length_a   1.000
_cell.length_b   1.000
_cell.length_c   1.000
_cell.angle_alpha   90.00
_cell.angle_beta   90.00
_cell.angle_gamma   90.00
#
_symmetry.space_group_name_H-M   'P 1'
#
loop_
_entity.id
_entity.type
_entity.pdbx_description
1 polymer ?
#
loop_
_entity_poly.entity_id
_entity_poly.type
_entity_poly.pdbx_seq_one_letter_code
_entity_poly.pdbx_strand_id
1 'polypeptide(L)' 'MEPVSGSSTTSATDDIVWEVKNIAAVIGRTERQTFHMLSAGHLPAKKIGEKWVASRRKLLAAVLGDAA' A
#
# COMPACT_ATOMS: atom_id res chain seq x y z
N MET A 1 -35.88 22.79 13.72
CA MET A 1 -35.94 21.33 13.47
C MET A 1 -34.65 20.96 12.75
N GLU A 2 -33.60 20.70 13.51
CA GLU A 2 -32.39 20.01 13.06
C GLU A 2 -32.47 18.60 13.67
N PRO A 3 -32.02 17.50 13.02
CA PRO A 3 -30.68 17.39 12.42
C PRO A 3 -30.60 16.58 11.10
N VAL A 4 -29.84 17.06 10.09
CA VAL A 4 -29.36 16.16 9.02
C VAL A 4 -27.97 15.66 9.39
N SER A 5 -27.93 14.39 9.82
CA SER A 5 -26.72 13.60 10.06
C SER A 5 -25.87 13.47 8.81
N GLY A 6 -24.55 13.55 9.00
CA GLY A 6 -23.57 13.37 7.95
C GLY A 6 -23.56 11.97 7.33
N SER A 7 -23.11 11.91 6.09
CA SER A 7 -22.50 10.72 5.51
C SER A 7 -21.21 11.17 4.85
N SER A 8 -20.11 10.95 5.56
CA SER A 8 -18.76 11.19 5.07
C SER A 8 -18.52 10.22 3.92
N THR A 9 -18.40 10.75 2.70
CA THR A 9 -18.13 9.97 1.49
C THR A 9 -16.70 9.44 1.56
N THR A 10 -16.55 8.22 2.06
CA THR A 10 -15.27 7.48 2.09
C THR A 10 -14.78 7.29 0.65
N SER A 11 -13.89 8.20 0.24
CA SER A 11 -13.27 8.21 -1.07
C SER A 11 -12.27 7.06 -1.18
N ALA A 12 -12.18 6.46 -2.36
CA ALA A 12 -11.42 5.26 -2.73
C ALA A 12 -9.88 5.39 -2.64
N THR A 13 -9.38 6.29 -1.80
CA THR A 13 -7.97 6.68 -1.61
C THR A 13 -7.34 6.09 -0.34
N ASP A 14 -8.12 5.40 0.49
CA ASP A 14 -7.68 4.95 1.84
C ASP A 14 -6.72 3.75 1.81
N ASP A 15 -6.61 3.04 0.69
CA ASP A 15 -5.75 1.85 0.57
C ASP A 15 -4.30 2.18 0.17
N ILE A 16 -3.85 3.44 0.23
CA ILE A 16 -2.49 3.83 -0.14
C ILE A 16 -1.56 3.73 1.08
N VAL A 17 -0.56 2.86 0.96
CA VAL A 17 0.44 2.60 1.99
C VAL A 17 1.70 3.39 1.65
N TRP A 18 2.06 4.29 2.55
CA TRP A 18 3.28 5.10 2.47
C TRP A 18 4.33 4.51 3.38
N GLU A 19 5.59 4.65 2.99
CA GLU A 19 6.78 4.12 3.65
C GLU A 19 7.01 2.62 3.44
N VAL A 20 8.28 2.24 3.25
CA VAL A 20 8.70 0.83 3.11
C VAL A 20 8.29 0.02 4.34
N LYS A 21 8.37 0.62 5.53
CA LYS A 21 7.95 0.00 6.80
C LYS A 21 6.51 -0.46 6.79
N ASN A 22 5.62 0.35 6.27
CA ASN A 22 4.20 0.08 6.28
C ASN A 22 3.85 -0.94 5.19
N ILE A 23 4.52 -0.87 4.03
CA ILE A 23 4.47 -1.90 2.98
C ILE A 23 4.93 -3.25 3.53
N ALA A 24 6.06 -3.27 4.25
CA ALA A 24 6.65 -4.44 4.86
C ALA A 24 5.68 -5.10 5.87
N ALA A 25 5.01 -4.28 6.69
CA ALA A 25 3.98 -4.74 7.62
C ALA A 25 2.77 -5.37 6.92
N VAL A 26 2.36 -4.82 5.77
CA VAL A 26 1.22 -5.34 4.97
C VAL A 26 1.53 -6.71 4.37
N ILE A 27 2.74 -6.92 3.86
CA ILE A 27 3.17 -8.21 3.26
C ILE A 27 3.77 -9.19 4.29
N GLY A 28 3.91 -8.78 5.55
CA GLY A 28 4.53 -9.59 6.60
C GLY A 28 6.02 -9.86 6.39
N ARG A 29 6.75 -8.95 5.74
CA ARG A 29 8.20 -9.04 5.49
C ARG A 29 8.96 -8.00 6.29
N THR A 30 10.29 -8.10 6.29
CA THR A 30 11.17 -7.08 6.88
C THR A 30 11.35 -5.89 5.91
N GLU A 31 11.65 -4.71 6.46
CA GLU A 31 11.92 -3.49 5.68
C GLU A 31 13.05 -3.68 4.66
N ARG A 32 14.14 -4.36 5.02
CA ARG A 32 15.25 -4.63 4.10
C ARG A 32 14.84 -5.53 2.94
N GLN A 33 14.11 -6.62 3.20
CA GLN A 33 13.58 -7.49 2.13
C GLN A 33 12.61 -6.73 1.24
N THR A 34 11.73 -5.94 1.84
CA THR A 34 10.76 -5.13 1.12
C THR A 34 11.48 -4.12 0.24
N PHE A 35 12.45 -3.37 0.77
CA PHE A 35 13.27 -2.45 -0.02
C PHE A 35 13.97 -3.16 -1.19
N HIS A 36 14.51 -4.35 -0.96
CA HIS A 36 15.14 -5.13 -2.03
C HIS A 36 14.13 -5.56 -3.10
N MET A 37 12.92 -5.99 -2.73
CA MET A 37 11.84 -6.33 -3.67
C MET A 37 11.28 -5.11 -4.41
N LEU A 38 11.17 -3.97 -3.72
CA LEU A 38 10.77 -2.69 -4.29
C LEU A 38 11.81 -2.20 -5.31
N SER A 39 13.09 -2.26 -4.95
CA SER A 39 14.19 -1.89 -5.84
C SER A 39 14.39 -2.87 -6.98
N ALA A 40 14.07 -4.15 -6.79
CA ALA A 40 14.12 -5.18 -7.82
C ALA A 40 12.88 -5.19 -8.73
N GLY A 41 11.82 -4.44 -8.38
CA GLY A 41 10.61 -4.33 -9.19
C GLY A 41 9.61 -5.48 -9.03
N HIS A 42 9.78 -6.35 -8.03
CA HIS A 42 8.87 -7.45 -7.74
C HIS A 42 7.56 -7.02 -7.06
N LEU A 43 7.52 -5.81 -6.48
CA LEU A 43 6.32 -5.29 -5.83
C LEU A 43 5.81 -4.05 -6.58
N PRO A 44 4.48 -3.94 -6.80
CA PRO A 44 3.87 -2.79 -7.46
C PRO A 44 3.85 -1.57 -6.53
N ALA A 45 5.01 -0.96 -6.38
CA ALA A 45 5.21 0.26 -5.62
C ALA A 45 5.82 1.35 -6.47
N LYS A 46 5.51 2.58 -6.10
CA LYS A 46 5.91 3.79 -6.77
C LYS A 46 6.77 4.60 -5.82
N LYS A 47 8.01 4.89 -6.22
CA LYS A 47 8.86 5.84 -5.52
C LYS A 47 8.40 7.25 -5.85
N ILE A 48 7.98 8.01 -4.85
CA ILE A 48 7.62 9.42 -4.98
C ILE A 48 8.59 10.22 -4.12
N GLY A 49 9.55 10.88 -4.80
CA GLY A 49 10.66 11.57 -4.15
C GLY A 49 11.55 10.59 -3.36
N GLU A 50 11.59 10.77 -2.04
CA GLU A 50 12.36 9.93 -1.11
C GLU A 50 11.52 8.79 -0.50
N LYS A 51 10.20 8.81 -0.69
CA LYS A 51 9.27 7.87 -0.07
C LYS A 51 8.78 6.82 -1.04
N TRP A 52 8.50 5.63 -0.51
CA TRP A 52 7.84 4.56 -1.26
C TRP A 52 6.36 4.56 -0.98
N VAL A 53 5.56 4.52 -2.04
CA VAL A 53 4.11 4.46 -2.01
C VAL A 53 3.67 3.19 -2.71
N ALA A 54 2.89 2.35 -2.05
CA ALA A 54 2.27 1.19 -2.68
C ALA A 54 0.81 1.09 -2.26
N SER A 55 -0.06 0.57 -3.13
CA SER A 55 -1.45 0.35 -2.74
C SER A 55 -1.57 -0.99 -2.02
N ARG A 56 -2.19 -1.03 -0.85
CA ARG A 56 -2.48 -2.25 -0.08
C ARG A 56 -3.15 -3.31 -0.95
N ARG A 57 -4.15 -2.91 -1.74
CA ARG A 57 -4.84 -3.77 -2.72
C ARG A 57 -3.90 -4.32 -3.80
N LYS A 58 -2.99 -3.50 -4.33
CA LYS A 58 -2.02 -3.95 -5.35
C LYS A 58 -0.97 -4.88 -4.76
N LEU A 59 -0.51 -4.61 -3.53
CA LEU A 59 0.40 -5.49 -2.81
C LEU A 59 -0.26 -6.84 -2.56
N LEU A 60 -1.49 -6.86 -2.03
CA LEU A 60 -2.23 -8.10 -1.81
C LEU A 60 -2.53 -8.83 -3.12
N ALA A 61 -2.90 -8.12 -4.19
CA ALA A 61 -3.12 -8.74 -5.50
C ALA A 61 -1.83 -9.33 -6.10
N ALA A 62 -0.69 -8.65 -5.94
CA ALA A 62 0.61 -9.17 -6.39
C ALA A 62 1.08 -10.34 -5.52
N VAL A 63 0.88 -10.31 -4.21
CA VAL A 63 1.28 -11.41 -3.31
C VAL A 63 0.35 -12.63 -3.45
N LEU A 64 -0.94 -12.41 -3.67
CA LEU A 64 -1.93 -13.49 -3.87
C LEU A 64 -1.92 -14.03 -5.31
N GLY A 65 -1.47 -13.23 -6.27
CA GLY A 65 -1.47 -13.55 -7.71
C GLY A 65 -0.11 -13.82 -8.36
N ASP A 66 1.01 -13.59 -7.67
CA ASP A 66 2.37 -13.81 -8.18
C ASP A 66 3.10 -14.86 -7.32
N ALA A 67 2.69 -16.11 -7.55
CA ALA A 67 3.51 -17.29 -7.41
C ALA A 67 3.33 -18.10 -8.70
N ALA A 68 3.85 -17.60 -9.81
CA ALA A 68 3.92 -18.29 -11.10
C ALA A 68 5.29 -18.07 -11.75
#